data_AF-A0A9X2N9I3-F1
#
_entry.id   AF-A0A9X2N9I3-F1
#
_cell.length_a   1.000
_cell.length_b   1.000
_cell.length_c   1.000
_cell.angle_alpha   90.00
_cell.angle_beta   90.00
_cell.angle_gamma   90.00
#
_symmetry.space_group_name_H-M   'P 1'
#
loop_
_entity.id
_entity.type
_entity.pdbx_description
1 polymer ?
#
loop_
_entity_poly.entity_id
_entity_poly.type
_entity_poly.pdbx_seq_one_letter_code
_entity_poly.pdbx_strand_id
1 'polypeptide(L)'
;MKKLEAHEVPLSKVFSSDYEFVIPDYQRPYTWGPEQATQLLEDLYEAMARDPGDPYFLGSVVLVKETDSPLSQVIDGQQRLTTLTILLSVLRELSTRPEDAANLDKLIWEPGDTIQELASRPRVRLRPRDEDFFRKYVQDRGGLEVLEAGAAPENDAQERIAANVTVLRKKLAERSAAERLALAKTIVQRTFLVVVSTLDLTSAYRIFSVMNSRGVELSPADIFKSKVIGALPDDLKEKYAGKWEDLEADLGREGFSDLFSHIRMVYMKVRAREQLLLEFESHVLSSFLPAHAADFVDEVLEPYGRAYRDIVTCDYQPVTDATEINQWLRRLHRLDNFDWQAPALWALTHHAFDRDWLIAFLGKLDRLGAWMLVRRYNTHGRGQRIGQLLRELDSGQGLDSPALELTADEQVEMIDRLSGEIYAQTTVRKYVLIRLNELLSDPPVFEHPPKIITVEHVLPQNPKLDSEWRRLFTPEERTHWIHRLANLVLLSRTKNSEAQNYDFVIKKSRYFTSRSGVSNFALTTQVLATAGWTPEVLEQRQHALVGLLAQAWSLSYEA
;
A
#
# COMPACT_ATOMS: atom_id res chain seq x y z
N MET A 1 -5.42 -20.42 -23.05
CA MET A 1 -5.07 -20.49 -21.62
C MET A 1 -3.59 -20.13 -21.50
N LYS A 2 -3.24 -19.08 -20.75
CA LYS A 2 -1.84 -18.77 -20.45
C LYS A 2 -1.28 -19.93 -19.62
N LYS A 3 -0.30 -20.64 -20.16
CA LYS A 3 0.19 -21.89 -19.61
C LYS A 3 1.20 -21.55 -18.51
N LEU A 4 0.89 -21.92 -17.27
CA LEU A 4 1.81 -21.91 -16.15
C LEU A 4 2.54 -23.25 -16.14
N GLU A 5 3.87 -23.23 -16.13
CA GLU A 5 4.68 -24.44 -16.06
C GLU A 5 5.57 -24.38 -14.81
N ALA A 6 5.44 -25.39 -13.95
CA ALA A 6 6.23 -25.53 -12.73
C ALA A 6 6.86 -26.93 -12.71
N HIS A 7 8.18 -26.96 -12.71
CA HIS A 7 8.94 -28.21 -12.78
C HIS A 7 10.07 -28.23 -11.78
N GLU A 8 10.32 -29.39 -11.18
CA GLU A 8 11.55 -29.66 -10.45
C GLU A 8 12.67 -29.91 -11.46
N VAL A 9 13.70 -29.07 -11.43
CA VAL A 9 14.78 -29.09 -12.42
C VAL A 9 16.13 -29.26 -11.71
N PRO A 10 16.93 -30.29 -12.04
CA PRO A 10 18.26 -30.43 -11.48
C PRO A 10 19.18 -29.31 -12.00
N LEU A 11 20.17 -28.89 -11.21
CA LEU A 11 21.05 -27.78 -11.63
C LEU A 11 21.84 -28.07 -12.92
N SER A 12 22.14 -29.34 -13.22
CA SER A 12 22.67 -29.75 -14.54
C SER A 12 21.83 -29.27 -15.72
N LYS A 13 20.50 -29.25 -15.56
CA LYS A 13 19.56 -28.79 -16.59
C LYS A 13 19.31 -27.28 -16.48
N VAL A 14 19.30 -26.72 -15.27
CA VAL A 14 19.20 -25.26 -15.06
C VAL A 14 20.36 -24.52 -15.75
N PHE A 15 21.60 -25.00 -15.62
CA PHE A 15 22.78 -24.41 -16.27
C PHE A 15 23.11 -25.09 -17.61
N SER A 16 22.09 -25.33 -18.45
CA SER A 16 22.21 -25.93 -19.78
C SER A 16 21.67 -25.00 -20.88
N SER A 17 21.69 -25.45 -22.14
CA SER A 17 21.12 -24.72 -23.29
C SER A 17 19.63 -24.44 -23.18
N ASP A 18 18.92 -25.09 -22.25
CA ASP A 18 17.50 -24.87 -22.02
C ASP A 18 17.19 -23.49 -21.39
N TYR A 19 18.20 -22.84 -20.78
CA TYR A 19 18.05 -21.56 -20.09
C TYR A 19 19.21 -20.60 -20.39
N GLU A 20 18.84 -19.35 -20.62
CA GLU A 20 19.70 -18.19 -20.66
C GLU A 20 19.14 -17.15 -19.69
N PHE A 21 19.70 -17.08 -18.48
CA PHE A 21 19.17 -16.23 -17.43
C PHE A 21 19.61 -14.78 -17.61
N VAL A 22 18.65 -13.87 -17.63
CA VAL A 22 18.90 -12.42 -17.63
C VAL A 22 18.22 -11.82 -16.41
N ILE A 23 18.97 -11.07 -15.60
CA ILE A 23 18.43 -10.31 -14.48
C ILE A 23 18.10 -8.90 -14.99
N PRO A 24 16.81 -8.52 -15.11
CA PRO A 24 16.41 -7.24 -15.69
C PRO A 24 16.75 -6.04 -14.79
N ASP A 25 16.83 -4.85 -15.38
CA ASP A 25 17.23 -3.60 -14.70
C ASP A 25 16.34 -3.21 -13.52
N TYR A 26 15.06 -3.55 -13.59
CA TYR A 26 14.08 -3.31 -12.53
C TYR A 26 14.26 -4.22 -11.30
N GLN A 27 15.14 -5.22 -11.37
CA GLN A 27 15.45 -6.05 -10.21
C GLN A 27 16.42 -5.36 -9.26
N ARG A 28 16.24 -5.62 -7.96
CA ARG A 28 17.15 -5.11 -6.92
C ARG A 28 18.58 -5.63 -7.13
N PRO A 29 19.60 -4.88 -6.67
CA PRO A 29 21.00 -5.32 -6.71
C PRO A 29 21.24 -6.68 -6.06
N TYR A 30 22.40 -7.27 -6.36
CA TYR A 30 22.90 -8.39 -5.57
C TYR A 30 23.15 -7.90 -4.13
N THR A 31 22.52 -8.55 -3.16
CA THR A 31 22.53 -8.17 -1.74
C THR A 31 22.98 -9.30 -0.82
N TRP A 32 23.22 -10.52 -1.30
CA TRP A 32 23.78 -11.56 -0.43
C TRP A 32 25.21 -11.20 -0.03
N GLY A 33 25.48 -11.16 1.27
CA GLY A 33 26.82 -11.01 1.82
C GLY A 33 27.45 -12.37 2.18
N PRO A 34 28.64 -12.34 2.79
CA PRO A 34 29.41 -13.54 3.08
C PRO A 34 28.67 -14.55 3.97
N GLU A 35 27.80 -14.09 4.85
CA GLU A 35 26.99 -14.94 5.72
C GLU A 35 26.02 -15.80 4.91
N GLN A 36 25.23 -15.21 4.00
CA GLN A 36 24.28 -15.97 3.20
C GLN A 36 24.99 -16.89 2.19
N ALA A 37 26.11 -16.42 1.60
CA ALA A 37 26.91 -17.24 0.69
C ALA A 37 27.54 -18.45 1.42
N THR A 38 28.02 -18.24 2.64
CA THR A 38 28.55 -19.30 3.50
C THR A 38 27.47 -20.30 3.90
N GLN A 39 26.29 -19.82 4.29
CA GLN A 39 25.16 -20.68 4.64
C GLN A 39 24.77 -21.58 3.46
N LEU A 40 24.68 -21.02 2.25
CA LEU A 40 24.42 -21.80 1.04
C LEU A 40 25.46 -22.92 0.84
N LEU A 41 26.74 -22.61 1.02
CA LEU A 41 27.81 -23.59 0.90
C LEU A 41 27.70 -24.70 1.96
N GLU A 42 27.38 -24.33 3.21
CA GLU A 42 27.21 -25.27 4.31
C GLU A 42 26.01 -26.19 4.08
N ASP A 43 24.87 -25.66 3.61
CA ASP A 43 23.70 -26.47 3.25
C ASP A 43 24.01 -27.49 2.14
N LEU A 44 24.83 -27.10 1.14
CA LEU A 44 25.27 -28.01 0.07
C LEU A 44 26.21 -29.10 0.57
N TYR A 45 27.05 -28.79 1.57
CA TYR A 45 27.88 -29.80 2.24
C TYR A 45 27.04 -30.77 3.08
N GLU A 46 26.03 -30.27 3.78
CA GLU A 46 25.07 -31.12 4.49
C GLU A 46 24.34 -32.04 3.51
N ALA A 47 23.87 -31.51 2.37
CA ALA A 47 23.24 -32.29 1.31
C ALA A 47 24.19 -33.36 0.76
N MET A 48 25.47 -33.04 0.59
CA MET A 48 26.49 -34.00 0.16
C MET A 48 26.65 -35.15 1.17
N ALA A 49 26.57 -34.87 2.47
CA ALA A 49 26.71 -35.85 3.55
C ALA A 49 25.47 -36.73 3.78
N ARG A 50 24.29 -36.33 3.27
CA ARG A 50 23.03 -37.11 3.32
C ARG A 50 23.01 -38.24 2.30
N ASP A 51 22.07 -39.18 2.47
CA ASP A 51 21.86 -40.34 1.59
C ASP A 51 21.78 -39.92 0.10
N PRO A 52 22.55 -40.54 -0.81
CA PRO A 52 22.54 -40.29 -2.25
C PRO A 52 21.15 -40.21 -2.90
N GLY A 53 20.13 -40.86 -2.32
CA GLY A 53 18.75 -40.84 -2.82
C GLY A 53 17.91 -39.61 -2.45
N ASP A 54 18.37 -38.74 -1.53
CA ASP A 54 17.63 -37.57 -1.06
C ASP A 54 18.00 -36.31 -1.88
N PRO A 55 17.07 -35.73 -2.67
CA PRO A 55 17.33 -34.50 -3.43
C PRO A 55 17.32 -33.27 -2.51
N TYR A 56 18.31 -32.39 -2.69
CA TYR A 56 18.35 -31.11 -1.99
C TYR A 56 17.64 -30.03 -2.80
N PHE A 57 16.60 -29.42 -2.22
CA PHE A 57 15.85 -28.35 -2.84
C PHE A 57 16.39 -26.99 -2.41
N LEU A 58 16.94 -26.24 -3.37
CA LEU A 58 17.50 -24.91 -3.15
C LEU A 58 16.42 -23.79 -3.11
N GLY A 59 15.17 -24.18 -3.34
CA GLY A 59 14.00 -23.30 -3.41
C GLY A 59 13.50 -23.13 -4.84
N SER A 60 12.78 -22.03 -5.10
CA SER A 60 12.16 -21.74 -6.38
C SER A 60 12.85 -20.63 -7.16
N VAL A 61 12.68 -20.63 -8.47
CA VAL A 61 13.05 -19.52 -9.37
C VAL A 61 11.83 -19.18 -10.20
N VAL A 62 11.51 -17.90 -10.30
CA VAL A 62 10.38 -17.41 -11.11
C VAL A 62 10.91 -16.73 -12.35
N LEU A 63 10.43 -17.18 -13.50
CA LEU A 63 10.90 -16.76 -14.81
C LEU A 63 9.76 -16.22 -15.68
N VAL A 64 10.08 -15.22 -16.48
CA VAL A 64 9.36 -14.94 -17.72
C VAL A 64 10.14 -15.59 -18.85
N LYS A 65 9.54 -16.60 -19.49
CA LYS A 65 10.18 -17.44 -20.50
C LYS A 65 9.14 -17.88 -21.54
N GLU A 66 9.45 -17.71 -22.81
CA GLU A 66 8.65 -18.25 -23.91
C GLU A 66 8.92 -19.75 -24.10
N THR A 67 7.91 -20.51 -24.56
CA THR A 67 7.95 -21.98 -24.60
C THR A 67 9.15 -22.53 -25.38
N ASP A 68 9.52 -21.88 -26.48
CA ASP A 68 10.61 -22.34 -27.39
C ASP A 68 11.86 -21.45 -27.34
N SER A 69 11.96 -20.55 -26.35
CA SER A 69 13.12 -19.68 -26.18
C SER A 69 13.92 -20.07 -24.93
N PRO A 70 15.26 -20.13 -24.99
CA PRO A 70 16.09 -20.29 -23.80
C PRO A 70 16.10 -19.00 -22.95
N LEU A 71 15.84 -17.84 -23.56
CA LEU A 71 15.87 -16.55 -22.88
C LEU A 71 14.86 -16.52 -21.73
N SER A 72 15.40 -16.35 -20.53
CA SER A 72 14.67 -16.48 -19.27
C SER A 72 14.93 -15.26 -18.40
N GLN A 73 13.96 -14.36 -18.32
CA GLN A 73 14.07 -13.18 -17.44
C GLN A 73 13.76 -13.59 -16.00
N VAL A 74 14.70 -13.33 -15.09
CA VAL A 74 14.59 -13.74 -13.68
C VAL A 74 13.78 -12.71 -12.90
N ILE A 75 12.64 -13.15 -12.36
CA ILE A 75 11.78 -12.34 -11.49
C ILE A 75 12.07 -12.60 -10.02
N ASP A 76 12.40 -13.85 -9.68
CA ASP A 76 12.85 -14.25 -8.35
C ASP A 76 13.89 -15.36 -8.42
N GLY A 77 14.77 -15.42 -7.42
CA GLY A 77 15.89 -16.36 -7.36
C GLY A 77 17.22 -15.79 -7.87
N GLN A 78 17.27 -14.51 -8.24
CA GLN A 78 18.50 -13.86 -8.74
C GLN A 78 19.71 -13.98 -7.78
N GLN A 79 19.48 -13.88 -6.47
CA GLN A 79 20.55 -13.97 -5.46
C GLN A 79 21.15 -15.38 -5.42
N ARG A 80 20.30 -16.41 -5.53
CA ARG A 80 20.71 -17.83 -5.57
C ARG A 80 21.50 -18.13 -6.85
N LEU A 81 20.97 -17.74 -8.01
CA LEU A 81 21.62 -17.99 -9.30
C LEU A 81 23.00 -17.32 -9.40
N THR A 82 23.11 -16.08 -8.91
CA THR A 82 24.38 -15.33 -8.86
C THR A 82 25.38 -16.04 -7.96
N THR A 83 24.98 -16.42 -6.74
CA THR A 83 25.88 -17.06 -5.77
C THR A 83 26.30 -18.46 -6.21
N LEU A 84 25.40 -19.24 -6.84
CA LEU A 84 25.76 -20.52 -7.46
C LEU A 84 26.78 -20.35 -8.57
N THR A 85 26.65 -19.31 -9.38
CA THR A 85 27.61 -19.01 -10.45
C THR A 85 28.99 -18.65 -9.88
N ILE A 86 29.04 -17.88 -8.78
CA ILE A 86 30.28 -17.62 -8.03
C ILE A 86 30.89 -18.95 -7.54
N LEU A 87 30.08 -19.81 -6.92
CA LEU A 87 30.53 -21.09 -6.38
C LEU A 87 31.12 -22.01 -7.47
N LEU A 88 30.43 -22.13 -8.61
CA LEU A 88 30.90 -22.90 -9.76
C LEU A 88 32.22 -22.34 -10.31
N SER A 89 32.35 -21.00 -10.36
CA SER A 89 33.56 -20.33 -10.84
C SER A 89 34.76 -20.58 -9.93
N VAL A 90 34.55 -20.52 -8.61
CA VAL A 90 35.58 -20.86 -7.61
C VAL A 90 35.96 -22.33 -7.70
N LEU A 91 35.00 -23.26 -7.82
CA LEU A 91 35.28 -24.69 -8.00
C LEU A 91 36.05 -24.98 -9.30
N ARG A 92 35.72 -24.29 -10.39
CA ARG A 92 36.42 -24.39 -11.68
C ARG A 92 37.90 -24.02 -11.52
N GLU A 93 38.19 -22.91 -10.87
CA GLU A 93 39.56 -22.41 -10.70
C GLU A 93 40.38 -23.27 -9.75
N LEU A 94 39.74 -23.81 -8.71
CA LEU A 94 40.34 -24.70 -7.73
C LEU A 94 40.49 -26.15 -8.21
N SER A 95 40.00 -26.49 -9.40
CA SER A 95 40.06 -27.84 -9.96
C SER A 95 41.48 -28.21 -10.39
N THR A 96 41.96 -29.38 -9.95
CA THR A 96 43.31 -29.88 -10.27
C THR A 96 43.39 -30.60 -11.62
N ARG A 97 42.23 -31.06 -12.13
CA ARG A 97 42.13 -31.77 -13.41
C ARG A 97 41.57 -30.81 -14.48
N PRO A 98 42.24 -30.62 -15.63
CA PRO A 98 41.76 -29.76 -16.70
C PRO A 98 40.37 -30.14 -17.24
N GLU A 99 40.05 -31.43 -17.24
CA GLU A 99 38.76 -31.96 -17.68
C GLU A 99 37.61 -31.56 -16.74
N ASP A 100 37.83 -31.62 -15.43
CA ASP A 100 36.84 -31.22 -14.42
C ASP A 100 36.60 -29.70 -14.49
N ALA A 101 37.67 -28.91 -14.66
CA ALA A 101 37.57 -27.48 -14.91
C ALA A 101 36.79 -27.15 -16.19
N ALA A 102 37.04 -27.86 -17.30
CA ALA A 102 36.31 -27.67 -18.55
C ALA A 102 34.83 -28.04 -18.46
N ASN A 103 34.47 -29.05 -17.65
CA ASN A 103 33.08 -29.42 -17.42
C ASN A 103 32.34 -28.39 -16.57
N LEU A 104 32.99 -27.84 -15.54
CA LEU A 104 32.43 -26.73 -14.75
C LEU A 104 32.28 -25.45 -15.58
N ASP A 105 33.21 -25.20 -16.50
CA ASP A 105 33.16 -24.04 -17.41
C ASP A 105 31.87 -24.03 -18.24
N LYS A 106 31.40 -25.20 -18.70
CA LYS A 106 30.14 -25.33 -19.47
C LYS A 106 28.87 -24.96 -18.70
N LEU A 107 28.95 -24.94 -17.36
CA LEU A 107 27.86 -24.53 -16.48
C LEU A 107 27.86 -23.01 -16.23
N ILE A 108 28.99 -22.34 -16.50
CA ILE A 108 29.14 -20.88 -16.37
C ILE A 108 28.95 -20.23 -17.75
N TRP A 109 29.49 -20.84 -18.78
CA TRP A 109 29.46 -20.42 -20.18
C TRP A 109 28.75 -21.44 -21.05
N GLU A 110 27.88 -20.95 -21.93
CA GLU A 110 27.48 -21.70 -23.09
C GLU A 110 28.65 -21.73 -24.09
N PRO A 111 29.19 -22.90 -24.44
CA PRO A 111 30.19 -22.99 -25.48
C PRO A 111 29.56 -22.55 -26.81
N GLY A 112 30.29 -21.74 -27.57
CA GLY A 112 29.87 -21.40 -28.92
C GLY A 112 29.85 -22.64 -29.81
N ASP A 113 28.98 -22.63 -30.82
CA ASP A 113 28.88 -23.67 -31.84
C ASP A 113 29.05 -23.02 -33.21
N THR A 114 30.17 -23.31 -33.86
CA THR A 114 30.51 -22.75 -35.19
C THR A 114 29.64 -23.29 -36.32
N ILE A 115 29.05 -24.48 -36.15
CA ILE A 115 28.15 -25.08 -37.13
C ILE A 115 26.75 -24.47 -36.99
N GLN A 116 26.34 -24.16 -35.77
CA GLN A 116 25.06 -23.50 -35.48
C GLN A 116 25.15 -21.97 -35.45
N GLU A 117 26.33 -21.40 -35.75
CA GLU A 117 26.62 -19.96 -35.68
C GLU A 117 26.30 -19.32 -34.31
N LEU A 118 26.40 -20.11 -33.24
CA LEU A 118 26.16 -19.67 -31.87
C LEU A 118 27.44 -19.11 -31.26
N ALA A 119 27.41 -17.85 -30.85
CA ALA A 119 28.49 -17.24 -30.08
C ALA A 119 28.52 -17.79 -28.66
N SER A 120 29.73 -17.91 -28.08
CA SER A 120 29.85 -18.25 -26.67
C SER A 120 29.32 -17.11 -25.81
N ARG A 121 28.54 -17.44 -24.79
CA ARG A 121 27.85 -16.46 -23.94
C ARG A 121 27.71 -16.97 -22.50
N PRO A 122 27.64 -16.09 -21.50
CA PRO A 122 27.45 -16.50 -20.12
C PRO A 122 26.04 -17.06 -19.90
N ARG A 123 25.90 -18.07 -19.02
CA ARG A 123 24.61 -18.69 -18.65
C ARG A 123 23.72 -17.77 -17.81
N VAL A 124 24.33 -16.85 -17.06
CA VAL A 124 23.65 -15.87 -16.20
C VAL A 124 24.22 -14.49 -16.51
N ARG A 125 23.35 -13.56 -16.94
CA ARG A 125 23.67 -12.15 -17.11
C ARG A 125 23.05 -11.35 -15.97
N LEU A 126 23.90 -10.60 -15.26
CA LEU A 126 23.43 -9.65 -14.25
C LEU A 126 22.86 -8.41 -14.94
N ARG A 127 22.44 -7.43 -14.15
CA ARG A 127 22.02 -6.12 -14.65
C ARG A 127 23.19 -5.43 -15.37
N PRO A 128 22.96 -4.55 -16.35
CA PRO A 128 24.00 -3.89 -17.14
C PRO A 128 25.10 -3.23 -16.30
N ARG A 129 24.75 -2.65 -15.15
CA ARG A 129 25.70 -1.98 -14.25
C ARG A 129 26.69 -2.94 -13.55
N ASP A 130 26.33 -4.21 -13.42
CA ASP A 130 27.14 -5.23 -12.74
C ASP A 130 27.63 -6.32 -13.70
N GLU A 131 27.11 -6.38 -14.93
CA GLU A 131 27.37 -7.42 -15.92
C GLU A 131 28.86 -7.49 -16.30
N ASP A 132 29.47 -6.37 -16.67
CA ASP A 132 30.88 -6.34 -17.08
C ASP A 132 31.82 -6.73 -15.93
N PHE A 133 31.53 -6.26 -14.71
CA PHE A 133 32.29 -6.63 -13.52
C PHE A 133 32.16 -8.13 -13.24
N PHE A 134 30.94 -8.66 -13.22
CA PHE A 134 30.69 -10.07 -12.94
C PHE A 134 31.27 -10.98 -14.00
N ARG A 135 31.16 -10.61 -15.28
CA ARG A 135 31.76 -11.34 -16.39
C ARG A 135 33.27 -11.41 -16.24
N LYS A 136 33.92 -10.26 -16.11
CA LYS A 136 35.39 -10.14 -16.07
C LYS A 136 36.00 -10.82 -14.85
N TYR A 137 35.40 -10.64 -13.67
CA TYR A 137 36.02 -11.06 -12.41
C TYR A 137 35.50 -12.39 -11.88
N VAL A 138 34.31 -12.84 -12.29
CA VAL A 138 33.73 -14.11 -11.80
C VAL A 138 33.67 -15.15 -12.93
N GLN A 139 33.11 -14.81 -14.08
CA GLN A 139 32.80 -15.79 -15.13
C GLN A 139 34.00 -16.09 -16.04
N ASP A 140 34.84 -15.12 -16.36
CA ASP A 140 36.03 -15.31 -17.19
C ASP A 140 37.11 -16.10 -16.43
N ARG A 141 37.93 -16.88 -17.15
CA ARG A 141 39.02 -17.65 -16.55
C ARG A 141 40.12 -16.71 -16.04
N GLY A 142 40.60 -16.97 -14.81
CA GLY A 142 41.61 -16.14 -14.15
C GLY A 142 41.05 -14.84 -13.56
N GLY A 143 39.75 -14.56 -13.72
CA GLY A 143 39.12 -13.36 -13.18
C GLY A 143 39.20 -13.26 -11.66
N LEU A 144 39.09 -14.39 -10.95
CA LEU A 144 39.08 -14.40 -9.48
C LEU A 144 40.44 -14.00 -8.89
N GLU A 145 41.56 -14.40 -9.52
CA GLU A 145 42.91 -13.95 -9.13
C GLU A 145 43.08 -12.44 -9.30
N VAL A 146 42.58 -11.89 -10.40
CA VAL A 146 42.63 -10.44 -10.65
C VAL A 146 41.75 -9.69 -9.65
N LEU A 147 40.61 -10.26 -9.26
CA LEU A 147 39.72 -9.69 -8.25
C LEU A 147 40.43 -9.58 -6.89
N GLU A 148 41.08 -10.66 -6.44
CA GLU A 148 41.82 -10.69 -5.16
C GLU A 148 43.09 -9.83 -5.17
N ALA A 149 43.68 -9.59 -6.34
CA ALA A 149 44.84 -8.72 -6.51
C ALA A 149 44.53 -7.20 -6.38
N GLY A 150 43.27 -6.83 -6.15
CA GLY A 150 42.86 -5.45 -5.87
C GLY A 150 41.99 -4.82 -6.97
N ALA A 151 41.04 -5.57 -7.53
CA ALA A 151 39.98 -4.94 -8.32
C ALA A 151 39.22 -3.91 -7.45
N ALA A 152 38.75 -2.83 -8.08
CA ALA A 152 37.96 -1.80 -7.42
C ALA A 152 36.48 -2.00 -7.77
N PRO A 153 35.67 -2.57 -6.86
CA PRO A 153 34.22 -2.49 -6.98
C PRO A 153 33.76 -1.04 -7.08
N GLU A 154 32.80 -0.77 -7.95
CA GLU A 154 32.24 0.57 -8.17
C GLU A 154 30.92 0.79 -7.40
N ASN A 155 30.36 -0.26 -6.81
CA ASN A 155 29.11 -0.22 -6.06
C ASN A 155 28.97 -1.38 -5.06
N ASP A 156 28.01 -1.26 -4.13
CA ASP A 156 27.72 -2.25 -3.07
C ASP A 156 27.49 -3.68 -3.59
N ALA A 157 26.87 -3.86 -4.76
CA ALA A 157 26.62 -5.20 -5.30
C ALA A 157 27.94 -5.84 -5.76
N GLN A 158 28.81 -5.08 -6.44
CA GLN A 158 30.14 -5.53 -6.83
C GLN A 158 31.02 -5.81 -5.60
N GLU A 159 30.91 -5.00 -4.55
CA GLU A 159 31.61 -5.24 -3.27
C GLU A 159 31.16 -6.56 -2.63
N ARG A 160 29.85 -6.81 -2.60
CA ARG A 160 29.29 -8.08 -2.08
C ARG A 160 29.71 -9.28 -2.92
N ILE A 161 29.73 -9.13 -4.26
CA ILE A 161 30.24 -10.17 -5.17
C ILE A 161 31.70 -10.49 -4.83
N ALA A 162 32.55 -9.46 -4.68
CA ALA A 162 33.96 -9.63 -4.35
C ALA A 162 34.15 -10.29 -2.98
N ALA A 163 33.44 -9.82 -1.96
CA ALA A 163 33.49 -10.40 -0.61
C ALA A 163 33.07 -11.88 -0.60
N ASN A 164 32.04 -12.25 -1.37
CA ASN A 164 31.57 -13.62 -1.48
C ASN A 164 32.56 -14.51 -2.24
N VAL A 165 33.19 -14.01 -3.31
CA VAL A 165 34.28 -14.72 -3.99
C VAL A 165 35.40 -15.03 -2.99
N THR A 166 35.87 -14.05 -2.24
CA THR A 166 36.97 -14.22 -1.27
C THR A 166 36.63 -15.25 -0.20
N VAL A 167 35.45 -15.15 0.42
CA VAL A 167 35.05 -16.08 1.48
C VAL A 167 34.82 -17.50 0.96
N LEU A 168 34.17 -17.66 -0.19
CA LEU A 168 33.93 -18.98 -0.79
C LEU A 168 35.23 -19.63 -1.27
N ARG A 169 36.13 -18.86 -1.90
CA ARG A 169 37.46 -19.35 -2.31
C ARG A 169 38.26 -19.82 -1.12
N LYS A 170 38.31 -19.04 -0.05
CA LYS A 170 39.00 -19.42 1.20
C LYS A 170 38.45 -20.74 1.76
N LYS A 171 37.13 -20.84 1.97
CA LYS A 171 36.50 -22.04 2.52
C LYS A 171 36.69 -23.28 1.63
N LEU A 172 36.63 -23.12 0.31
CA LEU A 172 36.82 -24.23 -0.64
C LEU A 172 38.30 -24.62 -0.79
N ALA A 173 39.25 -23.67 -0.68
CA ALA A 173 40.67 -23.96 -0.74
C ALA A 173 41.18 -24.79 0.47
N GLU A 174 40.51 -24.68 1.61
CA GLU A 174 40.76 -25.52 2.81
C GLU A 174 40.32 -26.98 2.64
N ARG A 175 39.63 -27.33 1.53
CA ARG A 175 39.07 -28.66 1.28
C ARG A 175 39.90 -29.43 0.27
N SER A 176 39.90 -30.76 0.39
CA SER A 176 40.64 -31.62 -0.53
C SER A 176 40.09 -31.55 -1.96
N ALA A 177 40.93 -31.88 -2.96
CA ALA A 177 40.48 -31.97 -4.35
C ALA A 177 39.32 -32.97 -4.54
N ALA A 178 39.32 -34.07 -3.79
CA ALA A 178 38.25 -35.07 -3.81
C ALA A 178 36.94 -34.52 -3.25
N GLU A 179 36.97 -33.79 -2.13
CA GLU A 179 35.79 -33.13 -1.55
C GLU A 179 35.21 -32.06 -2.48
N ARG A 180 36.06 -31.23 -3.10
CA ARG A 180 35.61 -30.22 -4.08
C ARG A 180 34.92 -30.86 -5.29
N LEU A 181 35.45 -31.97 -5.80
CA LEU A 181 34.82 -32.72 -6.89
C LEU A 181 33.50 -33.38 -6.45
N ALA A 182 33.43 -33.92 -5.22
CA ALA A 182 32.19 -34.48 -4.67
C ALA A 182 31.11 -33.40 -4.49
N LEU A 183 31.49 -32.21 -4.04
CA LEU A 183 30.60 -31.06 -3.94
C LEU A 183 30.09 -30.64 -5.32
N ALA A 184 30.96 -30.50 -6.31
CA ALA A 184 30.58 -30.19 -7.70
C ALA A 184 29.56 -31.19 -8.26
N LYS A 185 29.77 -32.50 -8.02
CA LYS A 185 28.80 -33.54 -8.41
C LYS A 185 27.46 -33.39 -7.69
N THR A 186 27.48 -33.11 -6.38
CA THR A 186 26.27 -32.88 -5.58
C THR A 186 25.48 -31.67 -6.09
N ILE A 187 26.15 -30.56 -6.40
CA ILE A 187 25.51 -29.37 -6.98
C ILE A 187 24.81 -29.74 -8.28
N VAL A 188 25.48 -30.43 -9.20
CA VAL A 188 24.96 -30.68 -10.55
C VAL A 188 23.89 -31.77 -10.60
N GLN A 189 24.01 -32.81 -9.77
CA GLN A 189 23.21 -34.04 -9.86
C GLN A 189 22.16 -34.18 -8.77
N ARG A 190 22.40 -33.62 -7.58
CA ARG A 190 21.55 -33.82 -6.38
C ARG A 190 20.88 -32.55 -5.87
N THR A 191 21.16 -31.41 -6.49
CA THR A 191 20.52 -30.13 -6.15
C THR A 191 19.48 -29.76 -7.21
N PHE A 192 18.30 -29.40 -6.74
CA PHE A 192 17.13 -29.10 -7.56
C PHE A 192 16.59 -27.70 -7.27
N LEU A 193 16.07 -27.05 -8.31
CA LEU A 193 15.29 -25.83 -8.23
C LEU A 193 13.88 -26.09 -8.75
N VAL A 194 12.89 -25.51 -8.08
CA VAL A 194 11.52 -25.45 -8.60
C VAL A 194 11.46 -24.26 -9.57
N VAL A 195 11.52 -24.55 -10.86
CA VAL A 195 11.46 -23.52 -11.91
C VAL A 195 10.00 -23.29 -12.26
N VAL A 196 9.54 -22.06 -12.00
CA VAL A 196 8.19 -21.60 -12.35
C VAL A 196 8.29 -20.61 -13.50
N SER A 197 7.79 -21.00 -14.67
CA SER A 197 7.84 -20.20 -15.88
C SER A 197 6.46 -19.69 -16.28
N THR A 198 6.41 -18.44 -16.70
CA THR A 198 5.21 -17.80 -17.25
C THR A 198 5.54 -17.06 -18.54
N LEU A 199 4.53 -16.86 -19.39
CA LEU A 199 4.66 -16.13 -20.66
C LEU A 199 4.65 -14.61 -20.47
N ASP A 200 4.25 -14.10 -19.30
CA ASP A 200 4.17 -12.66 -19.06
C ASP A 200 4.56 -12.27 -17.64
N LEU A 201 5.12 -11.06 -17.56
CA LEU A 201 5.65 -10.47 -16.34
C LEU A 201 4.59 -10.35 -15.22
N THR A 202 3.35 -10.03 -15.56
CA THR A 202 2.25 -9.89 -14.59
C THR A 202 1.96 -11.22 -13.88
N SER A 203 1.94 -12.32 -14.65
CA SER A 203 1.72 -13.66 -14.11
C SER A 203 2.89 -14.10 -13.24
N ALA A 204 4.13 -13.81 -13.65
CA ALA A 204 5.32 -14.06 -12.84
C ALA A 204 5.25 -13.33 -11.49
N TYR A 205 4.89 -12.04 -11.47
CA TYR A 205 4.77 -11.27 -10.23
C TYR A 205 3.67 -11.78 -9.30
N ARG A 206 2.51 -12.19 -9.85
CA ARG A 206 1.43 -12.78 -9.06
C ARG A 206 1.86 -14.07 -8.36
N ILE A 207 2.66 -14.89 -9.04
CA ILE A 207 3.17 -16.14 -8.45
C ILE A 207 4.24 -15.82 -7.42
N PHE A 208 5.13 -14.87 -7.72
CA PHE A 208 6.10 -14.37 -6.75
C PHE A 208 5.45 -13.86 -5.47
N SER A 209 4.40 -13.03 -5.55
CA SER A 209 3.73 -12.47 -4.38
C SER A 209 3.06 -13.56 -3.52
N VAL A 210 2.52 -14.61 -4.15
CA VAL A 210 1.93 -15.74 -3.43
C VAL A 210 3.02 -16.62 -2.79
N MET A 211 4.19 -16.75 -3.41
CA MET A 211 5.29 -17.59 -2.91
C MET A 211 6.15 -16.91 -1.83
N ASN A 212 6.32 -15.59 -1.88
CA ASN A 212 7.21 -14.83 -0.98
C ASN A 212 6.48 -14.11 0.15
N SER A 213 5.56 -14.80 0.83
CA SER A 213 4.82 -14.30 2.01
C SER A 213 5.70 -13.92 3.23
N ARG A 214 7.04 -13.82 3.11
CA ARG A 214 7.98 -13.45 4.19
C ARG A 214 9.19 -12.57 3.77
N GLY A 215 9.21 -11.99 2.57
CA GLY A 215 10.24 -11.01 2.16
C GLY A 215 9.61 -9.64 1.91
N VAL A 216 10.34 -8.54 2.15
CA VAL A 216 9.85 -7.18 1.88
C VAL A 216 9.38 -7.09 0.43
N GLU A 217 8.08 -6.87 0.24
CA GLU A 217 7.43 -6.81 -1.07
C GLU A 217 7.99 -5.64 -1.89
N LEU A 218 8.21 -5.87 -3.19
CA LEU A 218 8.33 -4.79 -4.16
C LEU A 218 6.95 -4.15 -4.30
N SER A 219 6.87 -2.85 -4.05
CA SER A 219 5.62 -2.12 -4.22
C SER A 219 5.34 -1.90 -5.72
N PRO A 220 4.08 -1.79 -6.15
CA PRO A 220 3.77 -1.38 -7.52
C PRO A 220 4.44 -0.06 -7.91
N ALA A 221 4.61 0.86 -6.95
CA ALA A 221 5.31 2.13 -7.13
C ALA A 221 6.78 1.93 -7.58
N ASP A 222 7.49 0.94 -7.01
CA ASP A 222 8.87 0.61 -7.40
C ASP A 222 8.95 0.20 -8.89
N ILE A 223 7.95 -0.56 -9.35
CA ILE A 223 7.86 -1.01 -10.75
C ILE A 223 7.54 0.16 -11.69
N PHE A 224 6.59 1.02 -11.30
CA PHE A 224 6.26 2.21 -12.09
C PHE A 224 7.46 3.15 -12.21
N LYS A 225 8.22 3.36 -11.12
CA LYS A 225 9.45 4.16 -11.13
C LYS A 225 10.44 3.64 -12.16
N SER A 226 10.74 2.34 -12.12
CA SER A 226 11.72 1.76 -13.06
C SER A 226 11.29 1.92 -14.52
N LYS A 227 10.00 1.78 -14.83
CA LYS A 227 9.48 1.96 -16.20
C LYS A 227 9.53 3.42 -16.65
N VAL A 228 9.07 4.34 -15.81
CA VAL A 228 9.03 5.78 -16.14
C VAL A 228 10.45 6.34 -16.27
N ILE A 229 11.31 6.09 -15.28
CA ILE A 229 12.70 6.57 -15.31
C ILE A 229 13.51 5.86 -16.39
N GLY A 230 13.26 4.56 -16.62
CA GLY A 230 13.91 3.80 -17.68
C GLY A 230 13.61 4.30 -19.09
N ALA A 231 12.43 4.89 -19.31
CA ALA A 231 12.03 5.46 -20.60
C ALA A 231 12.56 6.88 -20.86
N LEU A 232 13.14 7.55 -19.86
CA LEU A 232 13.70 8.89 -20.01
C LEU A 232 15.08 8.89 -20.68
N PRO A 233 15.47 9.97 -21.39
CA PRO A 233 16.84 10.24 -21.78
C PRO A 233 17.80 10.29 -20.57
N ASP A 234 19.05 9.84 -20.74
CA ASP A 234 20.02 9.70 -19.64
C ASP A 234 20.31 11.01 -18.90
N ASP A 235 20.31 12.15 -19.61
CA ASP A 235 20.51 13.49 -19.04
C ASP A 235 19.36 13.94 -18.14
N LEU A 236 18.17 13.33 -18.29
CA LEU A 236 16.97 13.66 -17.50
C LEU A 236 16.72 12.68 -16.35
N LYS A 237 17.28 11.46 -16.41
CA LYS A 237 17.02 10.40 -15.41
C LYS A 237 17.24 10.85 -13.98
N GLU A 238 18.37 11.50 -13.69
CA GLU A 238 18.71 11.95 -12.33
C GLU A 238 17.71 12.99 -11.81
N LYS A 239 17.36 13.98 -12.64
CA LYS A 239 16.38 15.02 -12.29
C LYS A 239 15.02 14.41 -11.92
N TYR A 240 14.50 13.52 -12.75
CA TYR A 240 13.17 12.93 -12.53
C TYR A 240 13.16 11.83 -11.47
N ALA A 241 14.27 11.11 -11.29
CA ALA A 241 14.44 10.20 -10.17
C ALA A 241 14.41 10.96 -8.84
N GLY A 242 15.09 12.12 -8.77
CA GLY A 242 15.04 13.01 -7.60
C GLY A 242 13.62 13.47 -7.28
N LYS A 243 12.87 13.98 -8.27
CA LYS A 243 11.45 14.36 -8.08
C LYS A 243 10.59 13.22 -7.53
N TRP A 244 10.82 12.00 -8.03
CA TRP A 244 10.09 10.82 -7.58
C TRP A 244 10.43 10.47 -6.12
N GLU A 245 11.72 10.50 -5.78
CA GLU A 245 12.22 10.21 -4.43
C GLU A 245 11.78 11.25 -3.40
N ASP A 246 11.73 12.53 -3.78
CA ASP A 246 11.23 13.60 -2.92
C ASP A 246 9.75 13.36 -2.57
N LEU A 247 8.92 12.98 -3.55
CA LEU A 247 7.51 12.65 -3.31
C LEU A 247 7.34 11.39 -2.45
N GLU A 248 8.16 10.37 -2.68
CA GLU A 248 8.15 9.14 -1.87
C GLU A 248 8.58 9.41 -0.42
N ALA A 249 9.55 10.30 -0.22
CA ALA A 249 10.00 10.73 1.11
C ALA A 249 8.92 11.56 1.83
N ASP A 250 8.28 12.50 1.13
CA ASP A 250 7.22 13.36 1.68
C ASP A 250 5.97 12.55 2.11
N LEU A 251 5.58 11.54 1.32
CA LEU A 251 4.37 10.76 1.55
C LEU A 251 4.61 9.48 2.36
N GLY A 252 5.86 9.03 2.45
CA GLY A 252 6.23 7.71 2.96
C GLY A 252 5.81 6.59 2.00
N ARG A 253 6.42 5.40 2.16
CA ARG A 253 6.27 4.28 1.22
C ARG A 253 4.81 3.80 1.04
N GLU A 254 4.06 3.71 2.13
CA GLU A 254 2.64 3.30 2.08
C GLU A 254 1.78 4.38 1.40
N GLY A 255 1.87 5.64 1.84
CA GLY A 255 1.11 6.74 1.26
C GLY A 255 1.42 6.97 -0.22
N PHE A 256 2.70 6.84 -0.61
CA PHE A 256 3.12 6.92 -2.00
C PHE A 256 2.56 5.77 -2.85
N SER A 257 2.45 4.56 -2.30
CA SER A 257 1.78 3.45 -2.97
C SER A 257 0.27 3.70 -3.13
N ASP A 258 -0.38 4.25 -2.10
CA ASP A 258 -1.83 4.57 -2.13
C ASP A 258 -2.15 5.66 -3.16
N LEU A 259 -1.26 6.64 -3.35
CA LEU A 259 -1.39 7.69 -4.37
C LEU A 259 -1.70 7.10 -5.77
N PHE A 260 -1.01 6.04 -6.18
CA PHE A 260 -1.26 5.39 -7.47
C PHE A 260 -2.67 4.81 -7.58
N SER A 261 -3.24 4.30 -6.48
CA SER A 261 -4.63 3.82 -6.44
C SER A 261 -5.62 4.96 -6.67
N HIS A 262 -5.36 6.14 -6.10
CA HIS A 262 -6.19 7.33 -6.29
C HIS A 262 -6.06 7.91 -7.70
N ILE A 263 -4.84 8.06 -8.22
CA ILE A 263 -4.60 8.49 -9.61
C ILE A 263 -5.30 7.52 -10.57
N ARG A 264 -5.18 6.21 -10.35
CA ARG A 264 -5.89 5.19 -11.14
C ARG A 264 -7.40 5.42 -11.14
N MET A 265 -7.99 5.75 -9.99
CA MET A 265 -9.42 6.04 -9.90
C MET A 265 -9.79 7.32 -10.67
N VAL A 266 -8.96 8.36 -10.59
CA VAL A 266 -9.15 9.63 -11.32
C VAL A 266 -9.14 9.42 -12.84
N TYR A 267 -8.18 8.65 -13.35
CA TYR A 267 -8.04 8.40 -14.80
C TYR A 267 -9.10 7.42 -15.33
N MET A 268 -9.29 6.29 -14.66
CA MET A 268 -10.17 5.23 -15.18
C MET A 268 -11.64 5.45 -14.83
N LYS A 269 -11.94 6.15 -13.72
CA LYS A 269 -13.31 6.53 -13.30
C LYS A 269 -14.28 5.36 -13.14
N VAL A 270 -13.74 4.17 -12.98
CA VAL A 270 -14.48 2.92 -12.74
C VAL A 270 -13.80 2.19 -11.60
N ARG A 271 -14.50 1.34 -10.85
CA ARG A 271 -13.86 0.53 -9.81
C ARG A 271 -12.77 -0.38 -10.40
N ALA A 272 -11.70 -0.64 -9.64
CA ALA A 272 -10.68 -1.64 -9.96
C ALA A 272 -11.30 -3.02 -10.18
N ARG A 273 -10.99 -3.62 -11.34
CA ARG A 273 -11.41 -4.98 -11.73
C ARG A 273 -10.23 -5.95 -11.73
N GLU A 274 -9.04 -5.43 -11.99
CA GLU A 274 -7.78 -6.16 -12.02
C GLU A 274 -6.77 -5.56 -11.01
N GLN A 275 -5.55 -6.07 -10.97
CA GLN A 275 -4.49 -5.57 -10.09
C GLN A 275 -4.05 -4.17 -10.53
N LEU A 276 -3.77 -3.30 -9.55
CA LEU A 276 -3.31 -1.92 -9.77
C LEU A 276 -2.16 -1.84 -10.79
N LEU A 277 -1.19 -2.76 -10.70
CA LEU A 277 -0.05 -2.83 -11.62
C LEU A 277 -0.48 -2.90 -13.09
N LEU A 278 -1.46 -3.77 -13.41
CA LEU A 278 -1.91 -4.00 -14.77
C LEU A 278 -2.78 -2.83 -15.27
N GLU A 279 -3.74 -2.40 -14.46
CA GLU A 279 -4.67 -1.33 -14.86
C GLU A 279 -3.98 0.02 -14.98
N PHE A 280 -3.08 0.35 -14.05
CA PHE A 280 -2.34 1.61 -14.10
C PHE A 280 -1.41 1.65 -15.31
N GLU A 281 -0.74 0.53 -15.61
CA GLU A 281 0.11 0.43 -16.79
C GLU A 281 -0.69 0.57 -18.09
N SER A 282 -1.78 -0.19 -18.24
CA SER A 282 -2.54 -0.24 -19.49
C SER A 282 -3.40 1.00 -19.76
N HIS A 283 -3.80 1.74 -18.72
CA HIS A 283 -4.74 2.87 -18.85
C HIS A 283 -4.19 4.23 -18.44
N VAL A 284 -3.12 4.29 -17.63
CA VAL A 284 -2.48 5.54 -17.25
C VAL A 284 -1.13 5.66 -17.96
N LEU A 285 -0.17 4.80 -17.64
CA LEU A 285 1.20 4.91 -18.17
C LEU A 285 1.27 4.70 -19.68
N SER A 286 0.41 3.88 -20.28
CA SER A 286 0.37 3.66 -21.74
C SER A 286 0.13 4.92 -22.56
N SER A 287 -0.48 5.95 -21.98
CA SER A 287 -0.70 7.25 -22.64
C SER A 287 0.56 8.13 -22.65
N PHE A 288 1.54 7.81 -21.80
CA PHE A 288 2.77 8.58 -21.63
C PHE A 288 4.01 7.82 -22.10
N LEU A 289 4.10 6.51 -21.88
CA LEU A 289 5.30 5.75 -22.19
C LEU A 289 5.29 5.20 -23.63
N PRO A 290 6.47 5.15 -24.29
CA PRO A 290 7.78 5.61 -23.80
C PRO A 290 8.07 7.10 -24.06
N ALA A 291 7.34 7.76 -24.95
CA ALA A 291 7.75 9.05 -25.53
C ALA A 291 7.62 10.27 -24.61
N HIS A 292 6.71 10.21 -23.64
CA HIS A 292 6.26 11.32 -22.79
C HIS A 292 6.42 10.99 -21.29
N ALA A 293 7.48 10.24 -20.95
CA ALA A 293 7.75 9.84 -19.57
C ALA A 293 7.96 11.05 -18.62
N ALA A 294 8.57 12.13 -19.12
CA ALA A 294 8.76 13.37 -18.38
C ALA A 294 7.41 14.05 -18.06
N ASP A 295 6.52 14.11 -19.06
CA ASP A 295 5.19 14.70 -18.94
C ASP A 295 4.34 13.95 -17.90
N PHE A 296 4.47 12.61 -17.81
CA PHE A 296 3.82 11.87 -16.72
C PHE A 296 4.26 12.36 -15.34
N VAL A 297 5.55 12.60 -15.13
CA VAL A 297 6.03 13.05 -13.82
C VAL A 297 5.58 14.49 -13.56
N ASP A 298 5.77 15.38 -14.52
CA ASP A 298 5.53 16.81 -14.37
C ASP A 298 4.03 17.18 -14.32
N GLU A 299 3.19 16.50 -15.11
CA GLU A 299 1.77 16.81 -15.26
C GLU A 299 0.86 15.91 -14.42
N VAL A 300 1.34 14.73 -14.00
CA VAL A 300 0.52 13.76 -13.25
C VAL A 300 1.12 13.46 -11.89
N LEU A 301 2.29 12.88 -11.81
CA LEU A 301 2.80 12.38 -10.53
C LEU A 301 3.04 13.53 -9.52
N GLU A 302 3.67 14.61 -9.96
CA GLU A 302 4.06 15.73 -9.09
C GLU A 302 2.87 16.57 -8.62
N PRO A 303 1.93 17.00 -9.49
CA PRO A 303 0.74 17.75 -9.05
C PRO A 303 -0.15 16.92 -8.12
N TYR A 304 -0.41 15.65 -8.47
CA TYR A 304 -1.22 14.76 -7.64
C TYR A 304 -0.47 14.38 -6.35
N GLY A 305 0.84 14.18 -6.38
CA GLY A 305 1.64 13.92 -5.19
C GLY A 305 1.57 15.05 -4.17
N ARG A 306 1.70 16.32 -4.63
CA ARG A 306 1.51 17.50 -3.78
C ARG A 306 0.10 17.60 -3.21
N ALA A 307 -0.92 17.46 -4.06
CA ALA A 307 -2.31 17.51 -3.61
C ALA A 307 -2.63 16.40 -2.60
N TYR A 308 -2.08 15.20 -2.79
CA TYR A 308 -2.26 14.09 -1.85
C TYR A 308 -1.53 14.34 -0.53
N ARG A 309 -0.32 14.92 -0.56
CA ARG A 309 0.37 15.36 0.66
C ARG A 309 -0.51 16.33 1.44
N ASP A 310 -1.05 17.36 0.79
CA ASP A 310 -1.91 18.35 1.43
C ASP A 310 -3.20 17.72 2.00
N ILE A 311 -3.76 16.70 1.33
CA ILE A 311 -4.87 15.88 1.86
C ILE A 311 -4.43 15.17 3.15
N VAL A 312 -3.32 14.43 3.12
CA VAL A 312 -2.86 13.60 4.24
C VAL A 312 -2.45 14.46 5.45
N THR A 313 -1.74 15.56 5.23
CA THR A 313 -1.28 16.48 6.28
C THR A 313 -2.38 17.43 6.75
N CYS A 314 -3.46 17.58 5.97
CA CYS A 314 -4.48 18.62 6.16
C CYS A 314 -3.87 20.02 6.22
N ASP A 315 -2.87 20.26 5.36
CA ASP A 315 -2.07 21.48 5.32
C ASP A 315 -1.95 22.01 3.88
N TYR A 316 -3.10 22.36 3.31
CA TYR A 316 -3.19 23.09 2.05
C TYR A 316 -2.68 24.52 2.26
N GLN A 317 -1.65 24.88 1.51
CA GLN A 317 -0.96 26.18 1.53
C GLN A 317 -0.99 27.01 0.23
N PRO A 318 -1.42 26.50 -0.95
CA PRO A 318 -1.40 27.29 -2.19
C PRO A 318 -2.20 28.61 -2.21
N VAL A 319 -3.16 28.80 -1.29
CA VAL A 319 -4.00 30.01 -1.22
C VAL A 319 -3.81 30.75 0.09
N THR A 320 -4.05 32.07 0.08
CA THR A 320 -4.09 32.87 1.32
C THR A 320 -5.30 32.47 2.15
N ASP A 321 -5.09 32.21 3.45
CA ASP A 321 -6.12 31.76 4.39
C ASP A 321 -6.86 30.48 3.96
N ALA A 322 -6.11 29.38 3.86
CA ALA A 322 -6.59 28.03 3.60
C ALA A 322 -7.25 27.34 4.81
N THR A 323 -7.54 28.09 5.88
CA THR A 323 -8.03 27.54 7.16
C THR A 323 -9.28 26.67 6.98
N GLU A 324 -10.23 27.12 6.18
CA GLU A 324 -11.50 26.40 5.95
C GLU A 324 -11.31 25.14 5.08
N ILE A 325 -10.46 25.19 4.06
CA ILE A 325 -10.08 24.02 3.25
C ILE A 325 -9.47 22.94 4.15
N ASN A 326 -8.53 23.33 5.01
CA ASN A 326 -7.89 22.42 5.96
C ASN A 326 -8.86 21.86 7.00
N GLN A 327 -9.88 22.64 7.40
CA GLN A 327 -10.97 22.12 8.23
C GLN A 327 -11.83 21.08 7.49
N TRP A 328 -12.15 21.30 6.21
CA TRP A 328 -12.87 20.31 5.40
C TRP A 328 -12.08 19.02 5.22
N LEU A 329 -10.78 19.09 4.91
CA LEU A 329 -9.91 17.90 4.80
C LEU A 329 -9.91 17.10 6.11
N ARG A 330 -9.78 17.76 7.27
CA ARG A 330 -9.86 17.11 8.59
C ARG A 330 -11.22 16.45 8.85
N ARG A 331 -12.31 17.02 8.35
CA ARG A 331 -13.66 16.43 8.48
C ARG A 331 -13.80 15.19 7.61
N LEU A 332 -13.36 15.26 6.35
CA LEU A 332 -13.40 14.15 5.40
C LEU A 332 -12.59 12.94 5.89
N HIS A 333 -11.44 13.16 6.55
CA HIS A 333 -10.66 12.10 7.20
C HIS A 333 -11.39 11.33 8.30
N ARG A 334 -12.55 11.80 8.78
CA ARG A 334 -13.36 11.08 9.76
C ARG A 334 -14.33 10.08 9.13
N LEU A 335 -14.46 10.08 7.81
CA LEU A 335 -15.18 9.04 7.09
C LEU A 335 -14.45 7.70 7.30
N ASP A 336 -15.19 6.60 7.24
CA ASP A 336 -14.68 5.24 7.49
C ASP A 336 -14.05 4.59 6.23
N ASN A 337 -13.83 5.38 5.18
CA ASN A 337 -13.31 4.94 3.89
C ASN A 337 -12.54 6.08 3.21
N PHE A 338 -11.83 5.73 2.13
CA PHE A 338 -10.96 6.65 1.38
C PHE A 338 -11.51 7.00 -0.01
N ASP A 339 -12.78 6.65 -0.29
CA ASP A 339 -13.38 6.82 -1.63
C ASP A 339 -13.47 8.31 -2.03
N TRP A 340 -13.57 9.21 -1.03
CA TRP A 340 -13.60 10.67 -1.20
C TRP A 340 -12.26 11.28 -1.64
N GLN A 341 -11.14 10.57 -1.42
CA GLN A 341 -9.81 11.13 -1.69
C GLN A 341 -9.57 11.32 -3.18
N ALA A 342 -10.08 10.44 -4.05
CA ALA A 342 -9.88 10.60 -5.49
C ALA A 342 -10.55 11.88 -6.06
N PRO A 343 -11.83 12.18 -5.76
CA PRO A 343 -12.43 13.48 -6.12
C PRO A 343 -11.73 14.68 -5.48
N ALA A 344 -11.35 14.60 -4.19
CA ALA A 344 -10.63 15.69 -3.54
C ALA A 344 -9.26 15.94 -4.19
N LEU A 345 -8.57 14.87 -4.56
CA LEU A 345 -7.28 14.90 -5.24
C LEU A 345 -7.40 15.55 -6.62
N TRP A 346 -8.43 15.17 -7.38
CA TRP A 346 -8.77 15.82 -8.65
C TRP A 346 -9.04 17.32 -8.45
N ALA A 347 -9.87 17.69 -7.47
CA ALA A 347 -10.25 19.06 -7.18
C ALA A 347 -9.04 19.94 -6.79
N LEU A 348 -8.23 19.48 -5.85
CA LEU A 348 -7.04 20.21 -5.41
C LEU A 348 -5.98 20.34 -6.50
N THR A 349 -5.97 19.44 -7.49
CA THR A 349 -5.05 19.52 -8.63
C THR A 349 -5.55 20.50 -9.70
N HIS A 350 -6.83 20.45 -10.06
CA HIS A 350 -7.38 21.27 -11.15
C HIS A 350 -7.84 22.66 -10.71
N HIS A 351 -8.10 22.86 -9.42
CA HIS A 351 -8.56 24.13 -8.82
C HIS A 351 -7.59 24.62 -7.73
N ALA A 352 -6.29 24.33 -7.87
CA ALA A 352 -5.24 24.56 -6.86
C ALA A 352 -5.05 26.01 -6.36
N PHE A 353 -5.81 26.98 -6.87
CA PHE A 353 -5.77 28.38 -6.41
C PHE A 353 -7.16 29.00 -6.24
N ASP A 354 -8.22 28.23 -6.46
CA ASP A 354 -9.61 28.70 -6.38
C ASP A 354 -10.21 28.35 -5.01
N ARG A 355 -9.95 29.22 -4.03
CA ARG A 355 -10.33 29.02 -2.63
C ARG A 355 -11.83 28.78 -2.46
N ASP A 356 -12.65 29.63 -3.05
CA ASP A 356 -14.11 29.60 -2.85
C ASP A 356 -14.71 28.37 -3.51
N TRP A 357 -14.22 28.01 -4.71
CA TRP A 357 -14.65 26.79 -5.38
C TRP A 357 -14.26 25.53 -4.58
N LEU A 358 -13.04 25.46 -4.05
CA LEU A 358 -12.59 24.31 -3.24
C LEU A 358 -13.39 24.16 -1.95
N ILE A 359 -13.69 25.27 -1.25
CA ILE A 359 -14.54 25.25 -0.05
C ILE A 359 -15.93 24.71 -0.40
N ALA A 360 -16.55 25.21 -1.48
CA ALA A 360 -17.85 24.74 -1.92
C ALA A 360 -17.83 23.25 -2.32
N PHE A 361 -16.82 22.82 -3.08
CA PHE A 361 -16.67 21.45 -3.53
C PHE A 361 -16.48 20.49 -2.36
N LEU A 362 -15.55 20.79 -1.44
CA LEU A 362 -15.28 19.93 -0.29
C LEU A 362 -16.46 19.87 0.68
N GLY A 363 -17.23 20.96 0.82
CA GLY A 363 -18.48 20.95 1.58
C GLY A 363 -19.53 20.02 0.97
N LYS A 364 -19.72 20.06 -0.36
CA LYS A 364 -20.62 19.13 -1.04
C LYS A 364 -20.11 17.67 -1.00
N LEU A 365 -18.80 17.47 -1.08
CA LEU A 365 -18.17 16.16 -0.94
C LEU A 365 -18.34 15.59 0.47
N ASP A 366 -18.24 16.41 1.52
CA ASP A 366 -18.55 16.01 2.90
C ASP A 366 -20.00 15.56 3.03
N ARG A 367 -20.95 16.32 2.47
CA ARG A 367 -22.37 15.93 2.44
C ARG A 367 -22.57 14.57 1.76
N LEU A 368 -21.97 14.36 0.59
CA LEU A 368 -22.07 13.08 -0.13
C LEU A 368 -21.45 11.93 0.68
N GLY A 369 -20.26 12.13 1.25
CA GLY A 369 -19.58 11.15 2.08
C GLY A 369 -20.35 10.82 3.37
N ALA A 370 -20.91 11.84 4.03
CA ALA A 370 -21.76 11.69 5.20
C ALA A 370 -23.00 10.86 4.90
N TRP A 371 -23.68 11.14 3.78
CA TRP A 371 -24.82 10.34 3.33
C TRP A 371 -24.43 8.87 3.11
N MET A 372 -23.34 8.62 2.38
CA MET A 372 -22.85 7.25 2.13
C MET A 372 -22.56 6.51 3.44
N LEU A 373 -21.96 7.18 4.43
CA LEU A 373 -21.66 6.63 5.74
C LEU A 373 -22.94 6.33 6.54
N VAL A 374 -23.85 7.30 6.64
CA VAL A 374 -25.10 7.20 7.41
C VAL A 374 -26.00 6.10 6.83
N ARG A 375 -26.09 6.00 5.51
CA ARG A 375 -26.87 4.97 4.81
C ARG A 375 -26.17 3.61 4.72
N ARG A 376 -24.90 3.52 5.13
CA ARG A 376 -24.07 2.32 4.93
C ARG A 376 -24.05 1.90 3.46
N TYR A 377 -23.94 2.88 2.57
CA TYR A 377 -23.98 2.66 1.14
C TYR A 377 -22.85 1.71 0.73
N ASN A 378 -23.20 0.69 -0.05
CA ASN A 378 -22.30 -0.42 -0.30
C ASN A 378 -21.09 0.00 -1.14
N THR A 379 -19.99 -0.73 -1.01
CA THR A 379 -18.70 -0.43 -1.67
C THR A 379 -18.81 -0.35 -3.19
N HIS A 380 -19.72 -1.13 -3.79
CA HIS A 380 -19.96 -1.13 -5.23
C HIS A 380 -20.61 0.17 -5.71
N GLY A 381 -21.70 0.59 -5.07
CA GLY A 381 -22.41 1.82 -5.38
C GLY A 381 -21.55 3.06 -5.13
N ARG A 382 -20.76 3.08 -4.04
CA ARG A 382 -19.81 4.17 -3.78
C ARG A 382 -18.81 4.34 -4.92
N GLY A 383 -18.14 3.26 -5.33
CA GLY A 383 -17.19 3.31 -6.44
C GLY A 383 -17.84 3.76 -7.76
N GLN A 384 -19.09 3.35 -8.04
CA GLN A 384 -19.83 3.82 -9.21
C GLN A 384 -20.14 5.32 -9.15
N ARG A 385 -20.64 5.80 -8.00
CA ARG A 385 -20.98 7.21 -7.78
C ARG A 385 -19.75 8.11 -7.89
N ILE A 386 -18.64 7.72 -7.26
CA ILE A 386 -17.36 8.45 -7.34
C ILE A 386 -16.81 8.44 -8.77
N GLY A 387 -16.89 7.30 -9.47
CA GLY A 387 -16.51 7.22 -10.88
C GLY A 387 -17.36 8.09 -11.80
N GLN A 388 -18.66 8.17 -11.52
CA GLN A 388 -19.57 9.07 -12.23
C GLN A 388 -19.24 10.54 -11.95
N LEU A 389 -19.02 10.90 -10.69
CA LEU A 389 -18.58 12.23 -10.28
C LEU A 389 -17.33 12.67 -11.04
N LEU A 390 -16.29 11.85 -11.07
CA LEU A 390 -15.05 12.17 -11.80
C LEU A 390 -15.28 12.33 -13.31
N ARG A 391 -16.22 11.59 -13.93
CA ARG A 391 -16.60 11.80 -15.34
C ARG A 391 -17.28 13.14 -15.55
N GLU A 392 -18.21 13.50 -14.66
CA GLU A 392 -18.95 14.75 -14.75
C GLU A 392 -18.04 15.97 -14.52
N LEU A 393 -17.09 15.86 -13.58
CA LEU A 393 -16.05 16.85 -13.33
C LEU A 393 -15.16 17.08 -14.57
N ASP A 394 -14.65 16.02 -15.19
CA ASP A 394 -13.86 16.12 -16.43
C ASP A 394 -14.68 16.66 -17.62
N SER A 395 -16.00 16.48 -17.62
CA SER A 395 -16.87 17.06 -18.63
C SER A 395 -17.17 18.56 -18.41
N GLY A 396 -16.64 19.14 -17.33
CA GLY A 396 -16.79 20.56 -17.01
C GLY A 396 -18.01 20.92 -16.17
N GLN A 397 -18.73 19.96 -15.60
CA GLN A 397 -19.92 20.24 -14.78
C GLN A 397 -19.56 20.86 -13.42
N GLY A 398 -18.33 20.66 -12.92
CA GLY A 398 -17.83 21.28 -11.69
C GLY A 398 -18.75 21.07 -10.48
N LEU A 399 -19.13 22.18 -9.81
CA LEU A 399 -20.00 22.16 -8.62
C LEU A 399 -21.45 21.76 -8.91
N ASP A 400 -21.85 21.76 -10.18
CA ASP A 400 -23.21 21.43 -10.62
C ASP A 400 -23.37 19.96 -11.02
N SER A 401 -22.32 19.14 -10.83
CA SER A 401 -22.35 17.70 -11.06
C SER A 401 -23.51 17.04 -10.31
N PRO A 402 -24.48 16.40 -11.00
CA PRO A 402 -25.56 15.65 -10.37
C PRO A 402 -25.06 14.50 -9.47
N ALA A 403 -23.88 13.96 -9.76
CA ALA A 403 -23.24 12.94 -8.93
C ALA A 403 -22.74 13.47 -7.57
N LEU A 404 -22.53 14.78 -7.45
CA LEU A 404 -22.11 15.47 -6.22
C LEU A 404 -23.30 15.87 -5.32
N GLU A 405 -24.49 15.92 -5.88
CA GLU A 405 -25.74 16.25 -5.18
C GLU A 405 -26.41 15.01 -4.56
N LEU A 406 -27.26 15.23 -3.57
CA LEU A 406 -28.19 14.20 -3.07
C LEU A 406 -29.55 14.41 -3.72
N THR A 407 -30.11 13.34 -4.28
CA THR A 407 -31.49 13.32 -4.78
C THR A 407 -32.49 13.53 -3.63
N ALA A 408 -33.73 13.90 -3.96
CA ALA A 408 -34.78 14.10 -2.95
C ALA A 408 -34.99 12.83 -2.09
N ASP A 409 -35.03 11.66 -2.73
CA ASP A 409 -35.16 10.38 -2.03
C ASP A 409 -33.96 10.12 -1.11
N GLU A 410 -32.74 10.38 -1.56
CA GLU A 410 -31.53 10.23 -0.74
C GLU A 410 -31.52 11.16 0.47
N GLN A 411 -32.02 12.39 0.32
CA GLN A 411 -32.18 13.33 1.43
C GLN A 411 -33.21 12.81 2.46
N VAL A 412 -34.38 12.36 2.00
CA VAL A 412 -35.41 11.77 2.87
C VAL A 412 -34.87 10.56 3.61
N GLU A 413 -34.17 9.67 2.90
CA GLU A 413 -33.53 8.50 3.50
C GLU A 413 -32.46 8.87 4.55
N MET A 414 -31.73 9.95 4.34
CA MET A 414 -30.74 10.45 5.30
C MET A 414 -31.43 10.95 6.57
N ILE A 415 -32.47 11.76 6.42
CA ILE A 415 -33.26 12.32 7.52
C ILE A 415 -33.93 11.21 8.34
N ASP A 416 -34.52 10.20 7.69
CA ASP A 416 -35.11 9.04 8.37
C ASP A 416 -34.08 8.32 9.25
N ARG A 417 -32.87 8.10 8.72
CA ARG A 417 -31.78 7.48 9.48
C ARG A 417 -31.28 8.34 10.64
N LEU A 418 -31.14 9.65 10.46
CA LEU A 418 -30.75 10.57 11.53
C LEU A 418 -31.83 10.69 12.61
N SER A 419 -33.10 10.55 12.22
CA SER A 419 -34.24 10.59 13.12
C SER A 419 -34.42 9.30 13.92
N GLY A 420 -33.94 8.16 13.41
CA GLY A 420 -34.05 6.84 14.03
C GLY A 420 -33.03 6.48 15.12
N GLU A 421 -32.88 5.18 15.38
CA GLU A 421 -32.01 4.61 16.42
C GLU A 421 -30.52 4.59 16.01
N ILE A 422 -29.91 5.78 16.00
CA ILE A 422 -28.54 5.94 15.54
C ILE A 422 -27.50 5.20 16.40
N TYR A 423 -27.76 4.98 17.70
CA TYR A 423 -26.79 4.32 18.59
C TYR A 423 -26.45 2.88 18.17
N ALA A 424 -27.41 2.17 17.57
CA ALA A 424 -27.21 0.80 17.08
C ALA A 424 -26.19 0.74 15.93
N GLN A 425 -25.97 1.86 15.22
CA GLN A 425 -25.02 1.99 14.12
C GLN A 425 -23.65 2.40 14.66
N THR A 426 -22.82 1.42 15.02
CA THR A 426 -21.55 1.62 15.74
C THR A 426 -20.58 2.57 15.04
N THR A 427 -20.47 2.51 13.71
CA THR A 427 -19.60 3.38 12.91
C THR A 427 -20.19 4.77 12.70
N VAL A 428 -21.52 4.89 12.58
CA VAL A 428 -22.21 6.15 12.24
C VAL A 428 -22.38 7.04 13.47
N ARG A 429 -22.79 6.47 14.60
CA ARG A 429 -23.18 7.22 15.81
C ARG A 429 -22.12 8.23 16.26
N LYS A 430 -20.84 7.80 16.25
CA LYS A 430 -19.75 8.64 16.73
C LYS A 430 -19.44 9.76 15.75
N TYR A 431 -19.47 9.48 14.45
CA TYR A 431 -19.28 10.49 13.40
C TYR A 431 -20.34 11.60 13.51
N VAL A 432 -21.63 11.23 13.60
CA VAL A 432 -22.73 12.21 13.68
C VAL A 432 -22.68 13.03 14.97
N LEU A 433 -22.39 12.41 16.13
CA LEU A 433 -22.27 13.15 17.39
C LEU A 433 -21.07 14.10 17.41
N ILE A 434 -19.94 13.72 16.81
CA ILE A 434 -18.80 14.61 16.65
C ILE A 434 -19.16 15.77 15.74
N ARG A 435 -19.85 15.52 14.61
CA ARG A 435 -20.32 16.57 13.70
C ARG A 435 -21.23 17.57 14.40
N LEU A 436 -22.22 17.09 15.16
CA LEU A 436 -23.06 17.95 15.99
C LEU A 436 -22.24 18.77 16.99
N ASN A 437 -21.27 18.15 17.66
CA ASN A 437 -20.45 18.86 18.62
C ASN A 437 -19.70 20.02 17.96
N GLU A 438 -19.15 19.82 16.76
CA GLU A 438 -18.48 20.90 16.01
C GLU A 438 -19.42 22.03 15.65
N LEU A 439 -20.63 21.71 15.15
CA LEU A 439 -21.64 22.72 14.79
C LEU A 439 -22.11 23.54 16.00
N LEU A 440 -21.96 22.99 17.21
CA LEU A 440 -22.33 23.63 18.46
C LEU A 440 -21.17 24.32 19.19
N SER A 441 -19.93 24.16 18.70
CA SER A 441 -18.73 24.70 19.35
C SER A 441 -18.29 26.00 18.67
N ASP A 442 -17.81 26.95 19.47
CA ASP A 442 -17.17 28.19 19.00
C ASP A 442 -15.84 28.40 19.75
N PRO A 443 -14.66 28.24 19.10
CA PRO A 443 -14.47 27.89 17.70
C PRO A 443 -14.84 26.42 17.38
N PRO A 444 -15.10 26.08 16.10
CA PRO A 444 -15.57 24.75 15.68
C PRO A 444 -14.50 23.63 15.74
N VAL A 445 -13.39 23.84 16.44
CA VAL A 445 -12.23 22.94 16.49
C VAL A 445 -11.97 22.45 17.91
N PHE A 446 -11.75 21.15 18.05
CA PHE A 446 -11.20 20.55 19.25
C PHE A 446 -9.72 20.96 19.40
N GLU A 447 -9.41 22.00 20.15
CA GLU A 447 -8.01 22.32 20.47
C GLU A 447 -7.34 21.15 21.21
N HIS A 448 -8.08 20.45 22.09
CA HIS A 448 -7.59 19.32 22.87
C HIS A 448 -8.65 18.21 23.08
N PRO A 449 -8.92 17.34 22.09
CA PRO A 449 -9.85 16.24 22.26
C PRO A 449 -9.29 15.19 23.24
N PRO A 450 -10.13 14.57 24.10
CA PRO A 450 -9.65 13.51 24.99
C PRO A 450 -9.22 12.28 24.17
N LYS A 451 -8.20 11.57 24.66
CA LYS A 451 -7.64 10.36 24.00
C LYS A 451 -8.69 9.34 23.57
N ILE A 452 -9.76 9.18 24.35
CA ILE A 452 -10.86 8.26 24.05
C ILE A 452 -12.19 8.99 24.26
N ILE A 453 -12.87 9.26 23.13
CA ILE A 453 -14.25 9.75 23.09
C ILE A 453 -15.21 8.56 23.05
N THR A 454 -16.18 8.57 23.96
CA THR A 454 -17.26 7.57 24.09
C THR A 454 -18.63 8.23 23.95
N VAL A 455 -19.63 7.44 23.58
CA VAL A 455 -21.03 7.86 23.51
C VAL A 455 -21.72 7.44 24.80
N GLU A 456 -22.35 8.40 25.48
CA GLU A 456 -23.12 8.20 26.70
C GLU A 456 -24.62 8.34 26.42
N HIS A 457 -25.41 7.54 27.13
CA HIS A 457 -26.86 7.66 27.15
C HIS A 457 -27.28 8.45 28.39
N VAL A 458 -27.93 9.59 28.21
CA VAL A 458 -28.41 10.37 29.36
C VAL A 458 -29.49 9.57 30.11
N LEU A 459 -30.57 9.18 29.43
CA LEU A 459 -31.49 8.12 29.84
C LEU A 459 -30.78 6.77 29.73
N PRO A 460 -30.48 6.06 30.84
CA PRO A 460 -29.72 4.81 30.81
C PRO A 460 -30.46 3.70 30.05
N GLN A 461 -29.70 2.78 29.46
CA GLN A 461 -30.27 1.57 28.83
C GLN A 461 -30.96 0.66 29.85
N ASN A 462 -30.41 0.55 31.07
CA ASN A 462 -30.91 -0.33 32.12
C ASN A 462 -31.07 0.43 33.46
N PRO A 463 -32.07 1.33 33.58
CA PRO A 463 -32.32 2.04 34.82
C PRO A 463 -32.84 1.08 35.91
N LYS A 464 -32.48 1.35 37.17
CA LYS A 464 -32.95 0.58 38.33
C LYS A 464 -34.48 0.60 38.44
N LEU A 465 -35.05 -0.36 39.16
CA LEU A 465 -36.52 -0.48 39.31
C LEU A 465 -37.14 0.72 40.03
N ASP A 466 -36.43 1.30 40.98
CA ASP A 466 -36.85 2.42 41.84
C ASP A 466 -36.46 3.81 41.31
N SER A 467 -35.73 3.86 40.19
CA SER A 467 -35.17 5.07 39.58
C SER A 467 -36.24 6.01 39.02
N GLU A 468 -35.94 7.32 39.03
CA GLU A 468 -36.80 8.36 38.44
C GLU A 468 -37.12 8.09 36.96
N TRP A 469 -36.19 7.46 36.23
CA TRP A 469 -36.35 7.13 34.81
C TRP A 469 -37.57 6.26 34.52
N ARG A 470 -37.95 5.38 35.46
CA ARG A 470 -39.14 4.52 35.31
C ARG A 470 -40.45 5.19 35.68
N ARG A 471 -40.39 6.36 36.32
CA ARG A 471 -41.54 7.20 36.66
C ARG A 471 -41.80 8.25 35.59
N LEU A 472 -40.73 8.80 35.01
CA LEU A 472 -40.78 9.84 33.97
C LEU A 472 -41.07 9.30 32.57
N PHE A 473 -40.78 8.02 32.30
CA PHE A 473 -40.97 7.41 30.99
C PHE A 473 -41.74 6.09 31.09
N THR A 474 -42.75 5.94 30.25
CA THR A 474 -43.40 4.65 29.97
C THR A 474 -42.39 3.66 29.35
N PRO A 475 -42.63 2.34 29.44
CA PRO A 475 -41.78 1.34 28.76
C PRO A 475 -41.59 1.60 27.26
N GLU A 476 -42.65 2.05 26.59
CA GLU A 476 -42.69 2.34 25.16
C GLU A 476 -41.82 3.57 24.84
N GLU A 477 -41.98 4.67 25.58
CA GLU A 477 -41.16 5.88 25.41
C GLU A 477 -39.69 5.63 25.70
N ARG A 478 -39.36 4.83 26.73
CA ARG A 478 -37.96 4.47 26.99
C ARG A 478 -37.37 3.73 25.79
N THR A 479 -38.08 2.73 25.30
CA THR A 479 -37.61 1.94 24.14
C THR A 479 -37.41 2.85 22.93
N HIS A 480 -38.36 3.76 22.68
CA HIS A 480 -38.30 4.71 21.57
C HIS A 480 -37.09 5.65 21.65
N TRP A 481 -36.79 6.20 22.84
CA TRP A 481 -35.81 7.28 22.99
C TRP A 481 -34.39 6.83 23.32
N ILE A 482 -34.20 5.65 23.92
CA ILE A 482 -32.90 5.20 24.44
C ILE A 482 -31.80 5.35 23.37
N HIS A 483 -32.02 4.86 22.15
CA HIS A 483 -30.98 4.80 21.11
C HIS A 483 -31.01 5.95 20.09
N ARG A 484 -31.87 6.97 20.29
CA ARG A 484 -32.01 8.12 19.38
C ARG A 484 -31.09 9.28 19.74
N LEU A 485 -30.79 10.09 18.73
CA LEU A 485 -29.82 11.18 18.79
C LEU A 485 -30.03 12.13 19.98
N ALA A 486 -31.28 12.49 20.29
CA ALA A 486 -31.62 13.36 21.40
C ALA A 486 -31.09 12.89 22.76
N ASN A 487 -31.02 11.57 22.98
CA ASN A 487 -30.59 10.98 24.24
C ASN A 487 -29.06 10.76 24.33
N LEU A 488 -28.32 11.00 23.26
CA LEU A 488 -26.90 10.66 23.15
C LEU A 488 -26.02 11.91 23.30
N VAL A 489 -24.93 11.75 24.04
CA VAL A 489 -23.91 12.79 24.23
C VAL A 489 -22.50 12.22 24.16
N LEU A 490 -21.50 13.09 24.02
CA LEU A 490 -20.09 12.72 24.00
C LEU A 490 -19.47 12.89 25.38
N LEU A 491 -18.70 11.89 25.82
CA LEU A 491 -17.93 11.93 27.06
C LEU A 491 -16.56 11.28 26.91
N SER A 492 -15.62 11.67 27.75
CA SER A 492 -14.39 10.89 27.94
C SER A 492 -14.71 9.56 28.62
N ARG A 493 -13.87 8.54 28.40
CA ARG A 493 -14.04 7.21 29.01
C ARG A 493 -14.20 7.27 30.54
N THR A 494 -13.38 8.08 31.22
CA THR A 494 -13.43 8.25 32.67
C THR A 494 -14.78 8.82 33.11
N LYS A 495 -15.26 9.87 32.43
CA LYS A 495 -16.52 10.54 32.76
C LYS A 495 -17.74 9.66 32.51
N ASN A 496 -17.71 8.89 31.43
CA ASN A 496 -18.77 7.93 31.15
C ASN A 496 -18.84 6.84 32.25
N SER A 497 -17.69 6.33 32.70
CA SER A 497 -17.64 5.36 33.80
C SER A 497 -18.15 5.91 35.14
N GLU A 498 -18.00 7.21 35.39
CA GLU A 498 -18.49 7.88 36.61
C GLU A 498 -20.01 8.12 36.59
N ALA A 499 -20.62 8.26 35.41
CA ALA A 499 -22.04 8.57 35.26
C ALA A 499 -22.95 7.36 35.53
N GLN A 500 -22.49 6.14 35.23
CA GLN A 500 -23.22 4.87 35.41
C GLN A 500 -24.71 4.95 35.02
N ASN A 501 -25.58 4.19 35.69
CA ASN A 501 -27.03 4.22 35.52
C ASN A 501 -27.71 5.08 36.59
N TYR A 502 -27.05 6.15 37.05
CA TYR A 502 -27.63 7.05 38.04
C TYR A 502 -28.79 7.87 37.45
N ASP A 503 -29.57 8.46 38.35
CA ASP A 503 -30.60 9.46 38.04
C ASP A 503 -29.97 10.75 37.46
N PHE A 504 -30.75 11.51 36.71
CA PHE A 504 -30.35 12.66 35.90
C PHE A 504 -29.54 13.68 36.68
N VAL A 505 -29.97 14.05 37.88
CA VAL A 505 -29.27 15.05 38.71
C VAL A 505 -27.84 14.60 39.03
N ILE A 506 -27.66 13.31 39.37
CA ILE A 506 -26.34 12.75 39.67
C ILE A 506 -25.51 12.69 38.39
N LYS A 507 -26.06 12.17 37.28
CA LYS A 507 -25.36 12.15 35.98
C LYS A 507 -24.88 13.53 35.56
N LYS A 508 -25.78 14.51 35.63
CA LYS A 508 -25.52 15.93 35.34
C LYS A 508 -24.37 16.46 36.20
N SER A 509 -24.28 16.10 37.48
CA SER A 509 -23.11 16.50 38.30
C SER A 509 -21.80 15.84 37.86
N ARG A 510 -21.83 14.55 37.50
CA ARG A 510 -20.63 13.75 37.13
C ARG A 510 -20.02 14.17 35.80
N TYR A 511 -20.85 14.58 34.85
CA TYR A 511 -20.40 15.10 33.56
C TYR A 511 -19.43 16.30 33.72
N PHE A 512 -19.49 17.04 34.85
CA PHE A 512 -18.78 18.31 35.03
C PHE A 512 -17.86 18.39 36.27
N THR A 513 -17.79 17.37 37.14
CA THR A 513 -16.83 17.34 38.25
C THR A 513 -15.43 16.93 37.80
N SER A 514 -14.65 17.82 37.17
CA SER A 514 -13.22 17.57 36.87
C SER A 514 -12.31 18.56 37.60
N ARG A 515 -11.02 18.18 37.80
CA ARG A 515 -10.00 19.05 38.42
C ARG A 515 -9.71 20.34 37.63
N SER A 516 -10.22 20.47 36.40
CA SER A 516 -9.99 21.59 35.48
C SER A 516 -11.28 22.25 34.95
N GLY A 517 -12.47 21.90 35.48
CA GLY A 517 -13.74 22.51 35.07
C GLY A 517 -14.63 21.66 34.13
N VAL A 518 -15.47 22.35 33.35
CA VAL A 518 -16.64 21.89 32.57
C VAL A 518 -16.31 20.79 31.53
N SER A 519 -17.29 19.96 31.12
CA SER A 519 -17.15 18.98 30.03
C SER A 519 -16.67 19.65 28.74
N ASN A 520 -15.65 19.07 28.07
CA ASN A 520 -15.06 19.61 26.84
C ASN A 520 -15.95 19.51 25.58
N PHE A 521 -17.20 19.06 25.71
CA PHE A 521 -18.11 18.84 24.58
C PHE A 521 -19.30 19.81 24.65
N ALA A 522 -19.44 20.67 23.65
CA ALA A 522 -20.58 21.58 23.51
C ALA A 522 -21.92 20.84 23.49
N LEU A 523 -21.97 19.68 22.80
CA LEU A 523 -23.17 18.84 22.74
C LEU A 523 -23.63 18.37 24.14
N THR A 524 -22.67 18.08 25.02
CA THR A 524 -22.93 17.64 26.40
C THR A 524 -23.25 18.82 27.31
N THR A 525 -22.67 19.99 27.04
CA THR A 525 -22.94 21.24 27.78
C THR A 525 -24.40 21.68 27.62
N GLN A 526 -25.06 21.41 26.50
CA GLN A 526 -26.49 21.67 26.34
C GLN A 526 -27.38 20.94 27.37
N VAL A 527 -26.97 19.76 27.83
CA VAL A 527 -27.68 19.01 28.89
C VAL A 527 -27.67 19.77 30.21
N LEU A 528 -26.74 20.71 30.42
CA LEU A 528 -26.72 21.57 31.60
C LEU A 528 -27.88 22.54 31.65
N ALA A 529 -28.28 23.09 30.51
CA ALA A 529 -29.33 24.09 30.42
C ALA A 529 -30.72 23.51 30.72
N THR A 530 -30.87 22.19 30.64
CA THR A 530 -32.15 21.51 30.86
C THR A 530 -32.42 21.24 32.34
N ALA A 531 -33.61 21.59 32.81
CA ALA A 531 -34.04 21.37 34.19
C ALA A 531 -34.35 19.90 34.52
N GLY A 532 -34.87 19.15 33.54
CA GLY A 532 -35.19 17.73 33.66
C GLY A 532 -35.11 17.04 32.30
N TRP A 533 -35.09 15.71 32.28
CA TRP A 533 -34.93 14.93 31.06
C TRP A 533 -36.20 14.11 30.82
N THR A 534 -37.15 14.67 30.07
CA THR A 534 -38.49 14.11 29.82
C THR A 534 -38.70 13.80 28.32
N PRO A 535 -39.76 13.04 27.95
CA PRO A 535 -40.08 12.80 26.54
C PRO A 535 -40.20 14.07 25.69
N GLU A 536 -40.84 15.12 26.20
CA GLU A 536 -41.06 16.39 25.48
C GLU A 536 -39.74 17.12 25.21
N VAL A 537 -38.82 17.08 26.18
CA VAL A 537 -37.46 17.63 26.02
C VAL A 537 -36.70 16.85 24.95
N LEU A 538 -36.82 15.52 24.95
CA LEU A 538 -36.15 14.67 23.97
C LEU A 538 -36.69 14.90 22.56
N GLU A 539 -38.00 15.09 22.41
CA GLU A 539 -38.63 15.43 21.14
C GLU A 539 -38.10 16.75 20.59
N GLN A 540 -38.18 17.85 21.37
CA GLN A 540 -37.65 19.16 20.95
C GLN A 540 -36.16 19.09 20.61
N ARG A 541 -35.39 18.36 21.41
CA ARG A 541 -33.95 18.16 21.16
C ARG A 541 -33.69 17.33 19.91
N GLN A 542 -34.51 16.32 19.61
CA GLN A 542 -34.40 15.52 18.39
C GLN A 542 -34.57 16.41 17.16
N HIS A 543 -35.65 17.20 17.11
CA HIS A 543 -35.92 18.13 16.01
C HIS A 543 -34.79 19.16 15.86
N ALA A 544 -34.31 19.73 16.97
CA ALA A 544 -33.22 20.71 16.93
C ALA A 544 -31.89 20.12 16.41
N LEU A 545 -31.50 18.93 16.88
CA LEU A 545 -30.25 18.29 16.46
C LEU A 545 -30.31 17.79 15.02
N VAL A 546 -31.44 17.19 14.60
CA VAL A 546 -31.64 16.79 13.19
C VAL A 546 -31.68 18.02 12.29
N GLY A 547 -32.34 19.10 12.72
CA GLY A 547 -32.38 20.36 11.99
C GLY A 547 -31.00 21.00 11.78
N LEU A 548 -30.13 20.97 12.80
CA LEU A 548 -28.74 21.45 12.67
C LEU A 548 -27.94 20.64 11.65
N LEU A 549 -28.08 19.31 11.66
CA LEU A 549 -27.43 18.44 10.68
C LEU A 549 -28.00 18.66 9.28
N ALA A 550 -29.31 18.80 9.17
CA ALA A 550 -30.00 19.08 7.92
C ALA A 550 -29.52 20.41 7.31
N GLN A 551 -29.40 21.47 8.12
CA GLN A 551 -28.84 22.75 7.66
C GLN A 551 -27.38 22.60 7.21
N ALA A 552 -26.54 21.96 8.03
CA ALA A 552 -25.12 21.78 7.72
C ALA A 552 -24.86 20.95 6.45
N TRP A 553 -25.76 20.02 6.14
CA TRP A 553 -25.71 19.18 4.95
C TRP A 553 -26.74 19.59 3.88
N SER A 554 -27.33 20.78 3.97
CA SER A 554 -28.30 21.28 2.99
C SER A 554 -29.38 20.25 2.60
N LEU A 555 -29.97 19.59 3.60
CA LEU A 555 -31.05 18.62 3.46
C LEU A 555 -32.41 19.30 3.61
N SER A 556 -33.40 18.84 2.84
CA SER A 556 -34.79 19.27 2.97
C SER A 556 -35.43 18.65 4.21
N TYR A 557 -35.54 19.40 5.30
CA TYR A 557 -36.14 18.96 6.57
C TYR A 557 -37.20 19.95 7.05
N GLU A 558 -38.44 19.49 7.16
CA GLU A 558 -39.51 20.20 7.85
C GLU A 558 -39.61 19.66 9.27
N ALA A 559 -39.48 20.56 10.25
CA ALA A 559 -39.39 20.23 11.67
C ALA A 559 -40.73 19.77 12.24
#